data_AF-A0A6I7Z4I9-F1
#
_entry.id   AF-A0A6I7Z4I9-F1
#
_cell.length_a   1.000
_cell.length_b   1.000
_cell.length_c   1.000
_cell.angle_alpha   90.00
_cell.angle_beta   90.00
_cell.angle_gamma   90.00
#
_symmetry.space_group_name_H-M   'P 1'
#
loop_
_entity.id
_entity.type
_entity.pdbx_description
1 polymer ?
#
loop_
_entity_poly.entity_id
_entity_poly.type
_entity_poly.pdbx_seq_one_letter_code
_entity_poly.pdbx_strand_id
1 'polypeptide(L)'
;MSETPQLPYRLGEPDIECRYPVLVGTWFIGHALRWHGVWYAVPAGTTTDVRVADGGPRRGGGSPAAAAWLYSEFTEGRITPQSVVDSAAATLVKPETVPLLHPRMPETARNIASARTAFAGLEAHRWTPYGGYPGSDNPWVMECQLCGWKGPRYWSHLRGRNGQPPTVLRHDGGCIGADKVREAIGAYER
;
A
#
# COMPACT_ATOMS: atom_id res chain seq x y z
N MET A 1 10.93 3.55 35.07
CA MET A 1 11.20 3.24 33.65
C MET A 1 10.34 2.04 33.32
N SER A 2 9.26 2.21 32.56
CA SER A 2 8.37 1.10 32.22
C SER A 2 8.97 0.33 31.05
N GLU A 3 9.46 -0.88 31.30
CA GLU A 3 9.78 -1.83 30.23
C GLU A 3 8.51 -2.12 29.45
N THR A 4 8.51 -1.78 28.16
CA THR A 4 7.43 -2.19 27.26
C THR A 4 7.62 -3.68 27.02
N PRO A 5 6.63 -4.55 27.34
CA PRO A 5 6.79 -5.98 27.15
C PRO A 5 7.07 -6.27 25.67
N GLN A 6 8.17 -6.98 25.41
CA GLN A 6 8.54 -7.39 24.07
C GLN A 6 7.51 -8.40 23.56
N LEU A 7 6.83 -8.06 22.47
CA LEU A 7 5.88 -8.96 21.82
C LEU A 7 6.61 -10.22 21.30
N PRO A 8 5.98 -11.40 21.30
CA PRO A 8 6.60 -12.65 20.83
C PRO A 8 6.74 -12.71 19.30
N TYR A 9 6.29 -11.67 18.60
CA TYR A 9 6.41 -11.48 17.17
C TYR A 9 6.85 -10.04 16.88
N ARG A 10 7.36 -9.82 15.67
CA ARG A 10 7.67 -8.49 15.14
C ARG A 10 7.06 -8.31 13.75
N LEU A 11 6.70 -7.07 13.44
CA LEU A 11 6.43 -6.66 12.07
C LEU A 11 7.74 -6.27 11.40
N GLY A 12 7.99 -6.79 10.20
CA GLY A 12 9.08 -6.33 9.36
C GLY A 12 8.69 -5.13 8.51
N GLU A 13 9.63 -4.70 7.68
CA GLU A 13 9.40 -3.61 6.74
C GLU A 13 8.32 -3.99 5.72
N PRO A 14 7.34 -3.10 5.48
CA PRO A 14 6.30 -3.37 4.51
C PRO A 14 6.87 -3.44 3.10
N ASP A 15 6.26 -4.29 2.28
CA ASP A 15 6.54 -4.27 0.84
C ASP A 15 5.87 -3.08 0.14
N ILE A 16 6.04 -3.03 -1.18
CA ILE A 16 5.47 -2.01 -2.06
C ILE A 16 3.93 -1.90 -1.98
N GLU A 17 3.23 -2.99 -1.67
CA GLU A 17 1.77 -3.02 -1.49
C GLU A 17 1.36 -2.67 -0.05
N CYS A 18 2.32 -2.26 0.79
CA CYS A 18 2.16 -2.03 2.21
C CYS A 18 1.69 -3.27 2.99
N ARG A 19 2.15 -4.46 2.58
CA ARG A 19 1.97 -5.71 3.33
C ARG A 19 3.14 -5.88 4.28
N TYR A 20 2.85 -5.97 5.57
CA TYR A 20 3.84 -6.07 6.64
C TYR A 20 4.09 -7.55 6.93
N PRO A 21 5.31 -8.06 6.74
CA PRO A 21 5.62 -9.44 7.13
C PRO A 21 5.58 -9.57 8.65
N VAL A 22 4.96 -10.64 9.15
CA VAL A 22 4.88 -10.97 10.57
C VAL A 22 5.88 -12.09 10.85
N LEU A 23 6.75 -11.85 11.82
CA LEU A 23 7.93 -12.67 12.06
C LEU A 23 7.98 -13.15 13.51
N VAL A 24 8.34 -14.43 13.71
CA VAL A 24 8.59 -15.04 15.02
C VAL A 24 10.04 -15.54 15.02
N GLY A 25 10.91 -14.85 15.74
CA GLY A 25 12.36 -15.05 15.61
C GLY A 25 12.82 -14.75 14.17
N THR A 26 13.33 -15.78 13.48
CA THR A 26 13.77 -15.74 12.07
C THR A 26 12.73 -16.27 11.10
N TRP A 27 11.58 -16.73 11.58
CA TRP A 27 10.53 -17.33 10.77
C TRP A 27 9.49 -16.31 10.31
N PHE A 28 9.07 -16.42 9.06
CA PHE A 28 7.94 -15.71 8.49
C PHE A 28 6.66 -16.53 8.64
N ILE A 29 5.61 -15.93 9.22
CA ILE A 29 4.33 -16.60 9.48
C ILE A 29 3.16 -16.02 8.69
N GLY A 30 3.37 -14.94 7.94
CA GLY A 30 2.34 -14.36 7.07
C GLY A 30 2.47 -12.84 6.92
N HIS A 31 1.57 -12.24 6.14
CA HIS A 31 1.48 -10.80 5.97
C HIS A 31 0.28 -10.22 6.71
N ALA A 32 0.48 -9.09 7.38
CA ALA A 32 -0.58 -8.20 7.83
C ALA A 32 -0.73 -7.05 6.83
N LEU A 33 -1.94 -6.76 6.36
CA LEU A 33 -2.19 -5.68 5.41
C LEU A 33 -3.52 -4.97 5.66
N ARG A 34 -3.62 -3.73 5.20
CA ARG A 34 -4.84 -2.93 5.32
C ARG A 34 -5.46 -2.72 3.95
N TRP A 35 -6.76 -2.98 3.85
CA TRP A 35 -7.53 -2.77 2.63
C TRP A 35 -8.88 -2.11 2.98
N HIS A 36 -9.13 -0.90 2.48
CA HIS A 36 -10.37 -0.14 2.69
C HIS A 36 -10.81 0.01 4.15
N GLY A 37 -9.87 0.29 5.06
CA GLY A 37 -10.21 0.46 6.47
C GLY A 37 -10.29 -0.82 7.29
N VAL A 38 -10.09 -1.97 6.67
CA VAL A 38 -10.12 -3.29 7.30
C VAL A 38 -8.72 -3.89 7.30
N TRP A 39 -8.35 -4.59 8.37
CA TRP A 39 -7.12 -5.35 8.44
C TRP A 39 -7.33 -6.81 8.09
N TYR A 40 -6.40 -7.31 7.28
CA TYR A 40 -6.35 -8.68 6.84
C TYR A 40 -5.02 -9.32 7.24
N ALA A 41 -5.08 -10.63 7.44
CA ALA A 41 -3.94 -11.50 7.58
C ALA A 41 -3.89 -12.46 6.38
N VAL A 42 -2.70 -12.70 5.85
CA VAL A 42 -2.44 -13.70 4.82
C VAL A 42 -1.42 -14.68 5.39
N PRO A 43 -1.85 -15.86 5.87
CA PRO A 43 -0.96 -16.88 6.40
C PRO A 43 0.17 -17.26 5.44
N ALA A 44 1.35 -17.56 5.97
CA ALA A 44 2.47 -18.08 5.17
C ALA A 44 2.04 -19.31 4.36
N GLY A 45 2.52 -19.43 3.13
CA GLY A 45 2.14 -20.49 2.20
C GLY A 45 0.74 -20.35 1.57
N THR A 46 0.03 -19.24 1.81
CA THR A 46 -1.31 -19.00 1.23
C THR A 46 -1.38 -17.66 0.49
N THR A 47 -2.41 -17.51 -0.35
CA THR A 47 -2.77 -16.24 -1.01
C THR A 47 -4.12 -15.71 -0.54
N THR A 48 -4.73 -16.34 0.46
CA THR A 48 -6.09 -16.03 0.91
C THR A 48 -6.06 -15.01 2.03
N ASP A 49 -6.82 -13.93 1.85
CA ASP A 49 -6.98 -12.92 2.88
C ASP A 49 -8.01 -13.34 3.92
N VAL A 50 -7.61 -13.30 5.19
CA VAL A 50 -8.52 -13.46 6.33
C VAL A 50 -8.77 -12.10 6.93
N ARG A 51 -10.03 -11.66 6.97
CA ARG A 51 -10.43 -10.42 7.66
C ARG A 51 -10.28 -10.62 9.17
N VAL A 52 -9.49 -9.78 9.82
CA VAL A 52 -9.19 -9.92 11.26
C VAL A 52 -9.85 -8.83 12.10
N ALA A 53 -9.88 -7.59 11.62
CA ALA A 53 -10.40 -6.47 12.41
C ALA A 53 -10.85 -5.31 11.53
N ASP A 54 -11.83 -4.57 12.05
CA ASP A 54 -12.27 -3.29 11.49
C ASP A 54 -11.51 -2.13 12.14
N GLY A 55 -11.14 -1.13 11.35
CA GLY A 55 -10.47 0.07 11.88
C GLY A 55 -9.05 -0.18 12.39
N GLY A 56 -8.37 0.86 12.88
CA GLY A 56 -6.98 0.83 13.33
C GLY A 56 -6.18 2.05 12.85
N PRO A 57 -4.92 2.25 13.30
CA PRO A 57 -4.14 3.43 12.94
C PRO A 57 -4.05 3.59 11.42
N ARG A 58 -4.43 4.78 10.93
CA ARG A 58 -4.42 5.13 9.50
C ARG A 58 -3.00 5.24 8.92
N ARG A 59 -1.97 5.25 9.77
CA ARG A 59 -0.56 5.41 9.41
C ARG A 59 0.32 4.55 10.30
N GLY A 60 1.23 3.81 9.66
CA GLY A 60 2.46 3.24 10.24
C GLY A 60 2.24 2.14 11.28
N GLY A 61 2.96 1.03 11.14
CA GLY A 61 3.15 0.05 12.21
C GLY A 61 2.34 -1.25 12.10
N GLY A 62 1.75 -1.56 10.94
CA GLY A 62 0.85 -2.71 10.77
C GLY A 62 -0.31 -2.70 11.78
N SER A 63 -1.16 -3.73 11.78
CA SER A 63 -2.13 -3.91 12.86
C SER A 63 -1.59 -4.93 13.85
N PRO A 64 -1.45 -4.55 15.14
CA PRO A 64 -1.22 -5.52 16.20
C PRO A 64 -2.27 -6.64 16.20
N ALA A 65 -3.51 -6.38 15.77
CA ALA A 65 -4.56 -7.41 15.73
C ALA A 65 -4.32 -8.45 14.62
N ALA A 66 -3.96 -8.02 13.41
CA ALA A 66 -3.64 -8.95 12.31
C ALA A 66 -2.38 -9.77 12.62
N ALA A 67 -1.38 -9.14 13.21
CA ALA A 67 -0.16 -9.82 13.64
C ALA A 67 -0.41 -10.79 14.80
N ALA A 68 -1.21 -10.39 15.80
CA ALA A 68 -1.60 -11.26 16.90
C ALA A 68 -2.43 -12.46 16.44
N TRP A 69 -3.34 -12.27 15.48
CA TRP A 69 -4.09 -13.37 14.89
C TRP A 69 -3.15 -14.37 14.20
N LEU A 70 -2.24 -13.90 13.34
CA LEU A 70 -1.24 -14.77 12.71
C LEU A 70 -0.40 -15.53 13.74
N TYR A 71 0.00 -14.86 14.82
CA TYR A 71 0.74 -15.50 15.90
C TYR A 71 -0.09 -16.59 16.60
N SER A 72 -1.38 -16.35 16.88
CA SER A 72 -2.27 -17.37 17.47
C SER A 72 -2.36 -18.61 16.57
N GLU A 73 -2.66 -18.41 15.29
CA GLU A 73 -2.77 -19.49 14.30
C GLU A 73 -1.45 -20.28 14.17
N PHE A 74 -0.31 -19.59 14.24
CA PHE A 74 1.00 -20.22 14.29
C PHE A 74 1.19 -21.07 15.55
N THR A 75 0.88 -20.53 16.73
CA THR A 75 1.01 -21.28 18.00
C THR A 75 0.08 -22.47 18.09
N GLU A 76 -1.06 -22.41 17.40
CA GLU A 76 -2.02 -23.51 17.29
C GLU A 76 -1.66 -24.50 16.15
N GLY A 77 -0.53 -24.31 15.48
CA GLY A 77 0.00 -25.22 14.47
C GLY A 77 -0.72 -25.18 13.12
N ARG A 78 -1.57 -24.18 12.87
CA ARG A 78 -2.32 -24.01 11.61
C ARG A 78 -1.51 -23.31 10.51
N ILE A 79 -0.43 -22.63 10.89
CA ILE A 79 0.50 -21.99 9.95
C ILE A 79 1.82 -22.74 9.98
N THR A 80 2.24 -23.22 8.81
CA THR A 80 3.62 -23.68 8.60
C THR A 80 4.51 -22.48 8.34
N PRO A 81 5.48 -22.14 9.21
CA PRO A 81 6.36 -21.00 9.00
C PRO A 81 7.26 -21.23 7.78
N GLN A 82 7.61 -20.14 7.09
CA GLN A 82 8.55 -20.15 5.98
C GLN A 82 9.80 -19.33 6.33
N SER A 83 10.91 -19.60 5.66
CA SER A 83 12.13 -18.84 5.86
C SER A 83 11.97 -17.42 5.28
N VAL A 84 12.56 -16.41 5.92
CA VAL A 84 12.46 -15.00 5.45
C VAL A 84 13.10 -14.80 4.07
N VAL A 85 14.07 -15.63 3.68
CA VAL A 85 14.64 -15.60 2.33
C VAL A 85 13.64 -16.01 1.25
N ASP A 86 12.62 -16.81 1.59
CA ASP A 86 11.54 -17.18 0.67
C ASP A 86 10.43 -16.12 0.57
N SER A 87 10.32 -15.22 1.55
CA SER A 87 9.34 -14.12 1.49
C SER A 87 9.89 -12.85 0.82
N ALA A 88 11.06 -12.94 0.17
CA ALA A 88 11.77 -11.81 -0.38
C ALA A 88 10.88 -10.95 -1.30
N ALA A 89 10.87 -9.66 -0.96
CA ALA A 89 10.21 -8.55 -1.64
C ALA A 89 10.00 -8.82 -3.14
N ALA A 90 8.74 -8.95 -3.55
CA ALA A 90 8.37 -8.99 -4.96
C ALA A 90 9.06 -7.80 -5.65
N THR A 91 9.96 -8.10 -6.59
CA THR A 91 10.60 -7.06 -7.39
C THR A 91 9.48 -6.31 -8.11
N LEU A 92 9.48 -4.99 -8.00
CA LEU A 92 8.47 -4.15 -8.62
C LEU A 92 8.65 -4.20 -10.14
N VAL A 93 7.94 -5.11 -10.80
CA VAL A 93 7.87 -5.21 -12.26
C VAL A 93 6.67 -4.41 -12.74
N LYS A 94 6.91 -3.45 -13.63
CA LYS A 94 5.83 -2.73 -14.30
C LYS A 94 5.16 -3.69 -15.28
N PRO A 95 3.84 -3.93 -15.20
CA PRO A 95 3.16 -4.77 -16.16
C PRO A 95 3.11 -4.09 -17.53
N GLU A 96 3.12 -4.89 -18.60
CA GLU A 96 2.95 -4.40 -19.98
C GLU A 96 1.60 -3.68 -20.14
N THR A 97 0.55 -4.27 -19.56
CA THR A 97 -0.78 -3.67 -19.48
C THR A 97 -1.22 -3.55 -18.02
N VAL A 98 -1.56 -2.34 -17.61
CA VAL A 98 -2.14 -2.08 -16.29
C VAL A 98 -3.66 -2.27 -16.37
N PRO A 99 -4.27 -3.19 -15.58
CA PRO A 99 -5.72 -3.33 -15.55
C PRO A 99 -6.38 -2.07 -14.98
N LEU A 100 -7.64 -1.80 -15.30
CA LEU A 100 -8.33 -0.61 -14.79
C LEU A 100 -8.52 -0.68 -13.25
N LEU A 101 -8.84 -1.84 -12.71
CA LEU A 101 -9.08 -2.07 -11.30
C LEU A 101 -8.03 -2.99 -10.70
N HIS A 102 -7.69 -2.77 -9.43
CA HIS A 102 -6.90 -3.73 -8.67
C HIS A 102 -7.67 -5.06 -8.55
N PRO A 103 -7.02 -6.24 -8.57
CA PRO A 103 -7.72 -7.54 -8.50
C PRO A 103 -8.66 -7.70 -7.29
N ARG A 104 -8.37 -7.02 -6.18
CA ARG A 104 -9.20 -7.00 -4.96
C ARG A 104 -10.41 -6.05 -5.02
N MET A 105 -10.55 -5.26 -6.08
CA MET A 105 -11.66 -4.32 -6.25
C MET A 105 -12.84 -5.00 -6.96
N PRO A 106 -14.05 -4.99 -6.37
CA PRO A 106 -15.24 -5.44 -7.08
C PRO A 106 -15.49 -4.60 -8.34
N GLU A 107 -15.83 -5.25 -9.45
CA GLU A 107 -16.14 -4.57 -10.72
C GLU A 107 -17.57 -4.01 -10.69
N THR A 108 -17.74 -2.87 -10.02
CA THR A 108 -19.01 -2.13 -9.98
C THR A 108 -18.93 -0.89 -10.85
N ALA A 109 -20.07 -0.41 -11.37
CA ALA A 109 -20.11 0.83 -12.16
C ALA A 109 -19.47 2.02 -11.44
N ARG A 110 -19.68 2.14 -10.12
CA ARG A 110 -19.05 3.16 -9.27
C ARG A 110 -17.53 3.03 -9.22
N ASN A 111 -17.01 1.81 -9.07
CA ASN A 111 -15.57 1.56 -9.01
C ASN A 111 -14.91 1.83 -10.37
N ILE A 112 -15.54 1.42 -11.48
CA ILE A 112 -15.09 1.72 -12.84
C ILE A 112 -15.03 3.24 -13.07
N ALA A 113 -16.08 3.97 -12.71
CA ALA A 113 -16.10 5.43 -12.86
C ALA A 113 -15.01 6.10 -12.01
N SER A 114 -14.83 5.66 -10.76
CA SER A 114 -13.77 6.17 -9.87
C SER A 114 -12.38 5.88 -10.40
N ALA A 115 -12.16 4.69 -10.97
CA ALA A 115 -10.89 4.30 -11.57
C ALA A 115 -10.57 5.19 -12.78
N ARG A 116 -11.52 5.38 -13.69
CA ARG A 116 -11.33 6.26 -14.86
C ARG A 116 -10.95 7.68 -14.46
N THR A 117 -11.64 8.25 -13.46
CA THR A 117 -11.29 9.55 -12.90
C THR A 117 -9.88 9.55 -12.29
N ALA A 118 -9.49 8.48 -11.60
CA ALA A 118 -8.17 8.37 -11.01
C ALA A 118 -7.08 8.28 -12.08
N PHE A 119 -7.24 7.45 -13.12
CA PHE A 119 -6.28 7.33 -14.22
C PHE A 119 -6.10 8.64 -15.00
N ALA A 120 -7.19 9.32 -15.35
CA ALA A 120 -7.11 10.65 -15.98
C ALA A 120 -6.34 11.65 -15.11
N GLY A 121 -6.55 11.57 -13.79
CA GLY A 121 -5.81 12.38 -12.83
C GLY A 121 -4.33 12.01 -12.70
N LEU A 122 -3.98 10.72 -12.79
CA LEU A 122 -2.57 10.30 -12.82
C LEU A 122 -1.84 10.87 -14.02
N GLU A 123 -2.46 10.82 -15.20
CA GLU A 123 -1.92 11.40 -16.42
C GLU A 123 -1.71 12.92 -16.26
N ALA A 124 -2.75 13.63 -15.84
CA ALA A 124 -2.70 15.07 -15.59
C ALA A 124 -1.62 15.47 -14.57
N HIS A 125 -1.37 14.61 -13.57
CA HIS A 125 -0.39 14.84 -12.51
C HIS A 125 0.94 14.13 -12.74
N ARG A 126 1.21 13.55 -13.92
CA ARG A 126 2.50 12.94 -14.28
C ARG A 126 2.90 11.76 -13.39
N TRP A 127 1.97 10.83 -13.17
CA TRP A 127 2.18 9.58 -12.44
C TRP A 127 1.89 8.37 -13.34
N THR A 128 2.71 7.32 -13.21
CA THR A 128 2.52 6.04 -13.91
C THR A 128 2.20 4.96 -12.88
N PRO A 129 1.01 4.31 -12.90
CA PRO A 129 0.70 3.23 -11.97
C PRO A 129 1.38 1.91 -12.36
N TYR A 130 1.65 1.06 -11.36
CA TYR A 130 2.20 -0.29 -11.55
C TYR A 130 1.14 -1.40 -11.40
N GLY A 131 -0.12 -1.02 -11.13
CA GLY A 131 -1.24 -1.93 -10.99
C GLY A 131 -2.55 -1.18 -11.15
N GLY A 132 -3.68 -1.89 -11.17
CA GLY A 132 -4.98 -1.24 -11.32
C GLY A 132 -5.39 -0.40 -10.12
N TYR A 133 -6.41 0.43 -10.29
CA TYR A 133 -6.87 1.36 -9.25
C TYR A 133 -7.33 0.59 -8.01
N PRO A 134 -6.71 0.79 -6.83
CA PRO A 134 -7.06 0.07 -5.61
C PRO A 134 -8.13 0.80 -4.78
N GLY A 135 -8.73 1.86 -5.30
CA GLY A 135 -9.51 2.81 -4.50
C GLY A 135 -8.64 3.93 -3.90
N SER A 136 -9.27 5.00 -3.44
CA SER A 136 -8.53 6.23 -3.12
C SER A 136 -7.86 6.28 -1.75
N ASP A 137 -8.23 5.37 -0.88
CA ASP A 137 -7.79 5.22 0.51
C ASP A 137 -6.83 4.03 0.70
N ASN A 138 -6.45 3.35 -0.39
CA ASN A 138 -5.43 2.32 -0.41
C ASN A 138 -4.13 2.84 -1.04
N PRO A 139 -2.97 2.33 -0.61
CA PRO A 139 -1.70 2.55 -1.29
C PRO A 139 -1.78 2.08 -2.73
N TRP A 140 -1.26 2.89 -3.65
CA TRP A 140 -1.17 2.56 -5.05
C TRP A 140 0.26 2.79 -5.51
N VAL A 141 0.94 1.72 -5.92
CA VAL A 141 2.33 1.80 -6.36
C VAL A 141 2.41 2.51 -7.69
N MET A 142 3.25 3.55 -7.73
CA MET A 142 3.40 4.41 -8.89
C MET A 142 4.84 4.82 -9.07
N GLU A 143 5.12 5.32 -10.27
CA GLU A 143 6.33 6.03 -10.63
C GLU A 143 6.03 7.50 -10.95
N CYS A 144 6.85 8.40 -10.42
CA CYS A 144 6.81 9.81 -10.74
C CYS A 144 7.49 10.03 -12.09
N GLN A 145 6.74 10.49 -13.11
CA GLN A 145 7.31 10.73 -14.44
C GLN A 145 8.27 11.93 -14.49
N LEU A 146 8.32 12.76 -13.43
CA LEU A 146 9.20 13.92 -13.36
C LEU A 146 10.62 13.60 -12.87
N CYS A 147 10.80 12.54 -12.09
CA CYS A 147 12.09 12.20 -11.46
C CYS A 147 12.39 10.69 -11.39
N GLY A 148 11.46 9.82 -11.82
CA GLY A 148 11.62 8.37 -11.79
C GLY A 148 11.43 7.71 -10.42
N TRP A 149 11.09 8.47 -9.36
CA TRP A 149 10.83 7.89 -8.03
C TRP A 149 9.70 6.86 -8.09
N LYS A 150 9.85 5.74 -7.37
CA LYS A 150 8.88 4.64 -7.30
C LYS A 150 8.47 4.37 -5.87
N GLY A 151 7.18 4.18 -5.64
CA GLY A 151 6.66 3.79 -4.34
C GLY A 151 5.16 3.98 -4.18
N PRO A 152 4.62 3.65 -3.00
CA PRO A 152 3.19 3.76 -2.73
C PRO A 152 2.75 5.22 -2.55
N ARG A 153 1.65 5.61 -3.21
CA ARG A 153 0.95 6.87 -2.98
C ARG A 153 -0.55 6.64 -2.88
N TYR A 154 -1.24 7.55 -2.19
CA TYR A 154 -2.70 7.52 -2.08
C TYR A 154 -3.31 8.49 -3.10
N TRP A 155 -4.22 8.01 -3.95
CA TRP A 155 -4.89 8.88 -4.92
C TRP A 155 -5.62 10.05 -4.24
N SER A 156 -6.16 9.84 -3.03
CA SER A 156 -6.79 10.89 -2.23
C SER A 156 -5.86 12.03 -1.78
N HIS A 157 -4.54 11.87 -1.91
CA HIS A 157 -3.54 12.91 -1.67
C HIS A 157 -3.03 13.55 -2.97
N LEU A 158 -3.15 12.85 -4.10
CA LEU A 158 -2.64 13.31 -5.39
C LEU A 158 -3.62 14.17 -6.18
N ARG A 159 -4.92 14.10 -5.89
CA ARG A 159 -5.97 14.74 -6.71
C ARG A 159 -6.35 16.17 -6.33
N GLY A 160 -5.71 16.74 -5.30
CA GLY A 160 -6.19 17.98 -4.67
C GLY A 160 -7.53 17.78 -3.94
N ARG A 161 -8.02 18.81 -3.25
CA ARG A 161 -9.32 18.77 -2.54
C ARG A 161 -9.98 20.15 -2.57
N ASN A 162 -11.30 20.20 -2.61
CA ASN A 162 -12.10 21.43 -2.50
C ASN A 162 -11.67 22.52 -3.49
N GLY A 163 -11.41 22.14 -4.75
CA GLY A 163 -10.96 23.05 -5.80
C GLY A 163 -9.47 23.40 -5.76
N GLN A 164 -8.74 23.06 -4.69
CA GLN A 164 -7.31 23.32 -4.57
C GLN A 164 -6.46 22.24 -5.24
N PRO A 165 -5.33 22.60 -5.86
CA PRO A 165 -4.38 21.62 -6.40
C PRO A 165 -3.74 20.76 -5.29
N PRO A 166 -3.20 19.57 -5.62
CA PRO A 166 -2.47 18.76 -4.66
C PRO A 166 -1.19 19.46 -4.19
N THR A 167 -0.63 19.05 -3.05
CA THR A 167 0.69 19.55 -2.61
C THR A 167 1.76 19.38 -3.68
N VAL A 168 2.64 20.37 -3.83
CA VAL A 168 3.83 20.29 -4.70
C VAL A 168 4.85 19.26 -4.20
N LEU A 169 4.73 18.82 -2.94
CA LEU A 169 5.51 17.70 -2.41
C LEU A 169 4.98 16.37 -2.97
N ARG A 170 5.68 15.86 -3.97
CA ARG A 170 5.24 14.68 -4.73
C ARG A 170 5.49 13.35 -4.03
N HIS A 171 6.62 13.21 -3.35
CA HIS A 171 7.01 12.00 -2.60
C HIS A 171 8.07 12.35 -1.54
N ASP A 172 8.31 11.40 -0.64
CA ASP A 172 9.33 11.53 0.40
C ASP A 172 10.72 11.57 -0.27
N GLY A 173 11.65 12.33 0.32
CA GLY A 173 12.97 12.60 -0.27
C GLY A 173 12.99 13.78 -1.26
N GLY A 174 11.84 14.34 -1.64
CA GLY A 174 11.74 15.50 -2.52
C GLY A 174 11.82 15.15 -4.01
N CYS A 175 11.32 16.06 -4.85
CA CYS A 175 11.27 15.89 -6.32
C CYS A 175 12.14 16.96 -7.01
N ILE A 176 11.85 17.30 -8.26
CA ILE A 176 12.59 18.30 -9.08
C ILE A 176 12.47 19.77 -8.58
N GLY A 177 12.02 19.99 -7.35
CA GLY A 177 11.74 21.31 -6.79
C GLY A 177 10.32 21.82 -7.10
N ALA A 178 9.78 22.67 -6.22
CA ALA A 178 8.38 23.09 -6.29
C ALA A 178 8.04 23.88 -7.56
N ASP A 179 8.94 24.76 -8.02
CA ASP A 179 8.68 25.63 -9.16
C ASP A 179 8.63 24.83 -10.47
N LYS A 180 9.58 23.91 -10.67
CA LYS A 180 9.55 22.99 -11.82
C LYS A 180 8.34 22.05 -11.79
N VAL A 181 7.86 21.67 -10.61
CA VAL A 181 6.61 20.90 -10.48
C VAL A 181 5.40 21.72 -10.92
N ARG A 182 5.33 23.02 -10.56
CA ARG A 182 4.25 23.91 -11.00
C ARG A 182 4.27 24.13 -12.51
N GLU A 183 5.45 24.32 -13.08
CA GLU A 183 5.65 24.44 -14.54
C GLU A 183 5.23 23.16 -15.29
N ALA A 184 5.56 21.98 -14.76
CA ALA A 184 5.31 20.72 -15.46
C ALA A 184 3.85 20.21 -15.39
N ILE A 185 3.01 20.79 -14.52
CA ILE A 185 1.66 20.30 -14.22
C ILE A 185 0.66 21.44 -14.29
N GLY A 186 -0.13 21.47 -15.37
CA GLY A 186 -1.12 22.53 -15.62
C GLY A 186 -2.21 22.67 -14.55
N ALA A 187 -2.39 21.68 -13.66
CA ALA A 187 -3.30 21.80 -12.53
C ALA A 187 -2.92 22.92 -11.54
N TYR A 188 -1.68 23.42 -11.58
CA TYR A 188 -1.18 24.50 -10.72
C TYR A 188 -1.35 25.91 -11.29
N GLU A 189 -1.78 26.07 -12.53
CA GLU A 189 -1.86 27.37 -13.23
C GLU A 189 -3.13 28.18 -12.88
N ARG A 190 -3.79 27.89 -11.76
CA ARG A 190 -5.05 28.54 -11.36
C ARG A 190 -4.86 29.74 -10.46
#